data_AF-A0A2N9AR90-F1
#
_entry.id   AF-A0A2N9AR90-F1
#
_cell.length_a   1.000
_cell.length_b   1.000
_cell.length_c   1.000
_cell.angle_alpha   90.00
_cell.angle_beta   90.00
_cell.angle_gamma   90.00
#
_symmetry.space_group_name_H-M   'P 1'
#
loop_
_entity.id
_entity.type
_entity.pdbx_description
1 polymer ?
#
loop_
_entity_poly.entity_id
_entity_poly.type
_entity_poly.pdbx_seq_one_letter_code
_entity_poly.pdbx_strand_id
1 'polypeptide(L)'
;MVVGACGAMVWSGTEGESRAKDTGRRSPPGIEHPAPLTRADIERWLIAPMRALRDTSIVALPGNALEPVASSRPSATFDSLAFARTVLGKDTPELRAVTTWARIMAADGHAEASIAEWCALFGWKERTFYHRLRRGLDRIVKAKNHADGRLSNAA
;
A
#
# COMPACT_ATOMS: atom_id res chain seq x y z
N MET A 1 -26.11 58.69 -45.14
CA MET A 1 -26.42 58.01 -46.43
C MET A 1 -25.79 56.64 -46.32
N VAL A 2 -26.46 55.49 -46.24
CA VAL A 2 -27.75 54.94 -46.73
C VAL A 2 -28.21 53.96 -45.61
N VAL A 3 -29.30 54.18 -44.88
CA VAL A 3 -30.73 53.82 -45.11
C VAL A 3 -30.99 52.33 -45.44
N GLY A 4 -31.77 51.67 -44.55
CA GLY A 4 -32.58 50.46 -44.84
C GLY A 4 -32.18 49.23 -44.02
N ALA A 5 -33.07 48.47 -43.36
CA ALA A 5 -34.52 48.55 -43.24
C ALA A 5 -35.00 47.75 -42.02
N CYS A 6 -36.15 48.16 -41.50
CA CYS A 6 -36.96 47.49 -40.49
C CYS A 6 -37.38 46.07 -40.89
N GLY A 7 -37.49 45.21 -39.89
CA GLY A 7 -38.29 43.99 -39.93
C GLY A 7 -38.76 43.65 -38.52
N ALA A 8 -39.90 44.19 -38.11
CA ALA A 8 -40.58 43.81 -36.89
C ALA A 8 -41.25 42.44 -37.07
N MET A 9 -41.14 41.57 -36.07
CA MET A 9 -42.11 40.49 -35.89
C MET A 9 -42.38 40.34 -34.39
N VAL A 10 -43.54 40.83 -33.99
CA VAL A 10 -44.21 40.50 -32.72
C VAL A 10 -45.07 39.27 -32.99
N TRP A 11 -44.94 38.22 -32.18
CA TRP A 11 -46.11 37.47 -31.73
C TRP A 11 -45.88 36.70 -30.43
N SER A 12 -46.97 36.66 -29.67
CA SER A 12 -47.14 36.31 -28.26
C SER A 12 -47.20 34.80 -27.96
N GLY A 13 -47.03 34.48 -26.67
CA GLY A 13 -47.53 33.26 -26.03
C GLY A 13 -46.53 32.10 -26.10
N THR A 14 -46.24 31.35 -25.04
CA THR A 14 -47.04 31.02 -23.86
C THR A 14 -46.13 30.67 -22.67
N GLU A 15 -46.67 30.83 -21.47
CA GLU A 15 -46.13 30.34 -20.21
C GLU A 15 -45.80 28.85 -20.32
N GLY A 16 -44.49 28.56 -20.42
CA GLY A 16 -43.93 27.23 -20.30
C GLY A 16 -43.30 27.08 -18.93
N GLU A 17 -44.14 26.65 -17.99
CA GLU A 17 -43.80 26.04 -16.71
C GLU A 17 -42.34 25.56 -16.62
N SER A 18 -41.50 26.34 -15.94
CA SER A 18 -40.15 25.94 -15.57
C SER A 18 -40.24 24.83 -14.53
N ARG A 19 -40.51 23.62 -15.02
CA ARG A 19 -40.42 22.37 -14.26
C ARG A 19 -38.96 22.24 -13.85
N ALA A 20 -38.68 22.65 -12.63
CA ALA A 20 -37.46 22.32 -11.92
C ALA A 20 -37.22 20.83 -12.12
N LYS A 21 -36.22 20.49 -12.95
CA LYS A 21 -35.68 19.14 -12.97
C LYS A 21 -35.09 18.96 -11.58
N ASP A 22 -35.84 18.27 -10.74
CA ASP A 22 -35.32 17.52 -9.62
C ASP A 22 -34.27 16.56 -10.20
N THR A 23 -33.07 17.09 -10.42
CA THR A 23 -31.87 16.29 -10.55
C THR A 23 -31.63 15.77 -9.16
N GLY A 24 -32.39 14.71 -8.82
CA GLY A 24 -32.16 13.88 -7.66
C GLY A 24 -30.66 13.68 -7.59
N ARG A 25 -30.07 14.32 -6.58
CA ARG A 25 -28.64 14.31 -6.32
C ARG A 25 -28.30 12.84 -6.09
N ARG A 26 -27.95 12.14 -7.17
CA ARG A 26 -27.50 10.76 -7.12
C ARG A 26 -26.30 10.81 -6.18
N SER A 27 -26.47 10.26 -4.96
CA SER A 27 -25.35 10.07 -4.05
C SER A 27 -24.20 9.47 -4.85
N PRO A 28 -22.96 9.96 -4.68
CA PRO A 28 -21.83 9.33 -5.35
C PRO A 28 -21.87 7.82 -5.06
N PRO A 29 -21.53 6.96 -6.03
CA PRO A 29 -21.47 5.52 -5.77
C PRO A 29 -20.66 5.32 -4.49
N GLY A 30 -21.22 4.60 -3.52
CA GLY A 30 -20.55 4.35 -2.26
C GLY A 30 -19.13 3.92 -2.57
N ILE A 31 -18.14 4.60 -1.98
CA ILE A 31 -16.74 4.28 -2.22
C ILE A 31 -16.57 2.84 -1.73
N GLU A 32 -16.58 1.88 -2.66
CA GLU A 32 -16.30 0.50 -2.34
C GLU A 32 -14.85 0.46 -1.86
N HIS A 33 -14.69 0.30 -0.54
CA HIS A 33 -13.38 0.14 0.04
C HIS A 33 -12.77 -1.15 -0.52
N PRO A 34 -11.55 -1.10 -1.08
CA PRO A 34 -10.93 -2.29 -1.62
C PRO A 34 -10.79 -3.35 -0.53
N ALA A 35 -10.97 -4.62 -0.89
CA ALA A 35 -10.95 -5.72 0.06
C ALA A 35 -9.72 -5.66 1.00
N PRO A 36 -9.88 -5.99 2.29
CA PRO A 36 -8.78 -6.01 3.24
C PRO A 36 -7.65 -6.92 2.73
N LEU A 37 -6.42 -6.43 2.82
CA LEU A 37 -5.22 -7.22 2.58
C LEU A 37 -5.14 -8.35 3.60
N THR A 38 -4.75 -9.51 3.13
CA THR A 38 -4.50 -10.70 3.93
C THR A 38 -3.04 -10.78 4.37
N ARG A 39 -2.74 -11.75 5.24
CA ARG A 39 -1.36 -12.06 5.60
C ARG A 39 -0.54 -12.47 4.38
N ALA A 40 -1.11 -13.28 3.49
CA ALA A 40 -0.43 -13.72 2.26
C ALA A 40 -0.07 -12.54 1.33
N ASP A 41 -0.89 -11.49 1.31
CA ASP A 41 -0.59 -10.28 0.55
C ASP A 41 0.63 -9.55 1.13
N ILE A 42 0.68 -9.40 2.46
CA ILE A 42 1.80 -8.77 3.16
C ILE A 42 3.08 -9.60 3.03
N GLU A 43 2.97 -10.92 3.10
CA GLU A 43 4.09 -11.83 2.86
C GLU A 43 4.72 -11.61 1.48
N ARG A 44 3.90 -11.61 0.41
CA ARG A 44 4.37 -11.29 -0.94
C ARG A 44 4.99 -9.90 -1.03
N TRP A 45 4.37 -8.92 -0.39
CA TRP A 45 4.81 -7.52 -0.38
C TRP A 45 6.16 -7.29 0.31
N LEU A 46 6.51 -8.14 1.30
CA LEU A 46 7.78 -8.09 2.01
C LEU A 46 8.90 -8.91 1.36
N ILE A 47 8.55 -9.98 0.62
CA ILE A 47 9.53 -10.80 -0.09
C ILE A 47 10.05 -10.09 -1.34
N ALA A 48 9.16 -9.42 -2.09
CA ALA A 48 9.52 -8.71 -3.32
C ALA A 48 10.70 -7.72 -3.18
N PRO A 49 10.73 -6.79 -2.20
CA PRO A 49 11.88 -5.90 -2.01
C PRO A 49 13.15 -6.65 -1.60
N MET A 50 13.06 -7.73 -0.81
CA MET A 50 14.22 -8.52 -0.41
C MET A 50 14.86 -9.22 -1.60
N ARG A 51 14.06 -9.69 -2.56
CA ARG A 51 14.57 -10.18 -3.85
C ARG A 51 15.25 -9.04 -4.61
N ALA A 52 14.62 -7.88 -4.68
CA ALA A 52 15.20 -6.72 -5.35
C ALA A 52 16.55 -6.27 -4.73
N LEU A 53 16.72 -6.35 -3.40
CA LEU A 53 17.97 -6.06 -2.69
C LEU A 53 19.10 -7.03 -3.05
N ARG A 54 18.79 -8.30 -3.31
CA ARG A 54 19.80 -9.29 -3.71
C ARG A 54 20.40 -8.95 -5.08
N ASP A 55 19.57 -8.43 -5.96
CA ASP A 55 19.92 -8.21 -7.36
C ASP A 55 20.37 -6.76 -7.65
N THR A 56 20.55 -5.92 -6.63
CA THR A 56 20.86 -4.49 -6.82
C THR A 56 21.67 -3.90 -5.68
N SER A 57 22.73 -3.15 -6.04
CA SER A 57 23.42 -2.27 -5.10
C SER A 57 22.48 -1.16 -4.63
N ILE A 58 22.40 -0.91 -3.32
CA ILE A 58 21.56 0.13 -2.72
C ILE A 58 22.40 1.18 -2.01
N VAL A 59 21.93 2.43 -2.01
CA VAL A 59 22.45 3.52 -1.19
C VAL A 59 21.44 3.81 -0.08
N ALA A 60 21.91 3.84 1.16
CA ALA A 60 21.12 4.29 2.28
C ALA A 60 21.23 5.82 2.38
N LEU A 61 20.10 6.51 2.24
CA LEU A 61 20.02 7.96 2.41
C LEU A 61 19.65 8.32 3.86
N PRO A 62 19.93 9.56 4.31
CA PRO A 62 19.43 10.05 5.61
C PRO A 62 17.90 9.88 5.70
N GLY A 63 17.42 9.30 6.81
CA GLY A 63 15.97 9.12 7.05
C GLY A 63 15.40 7.71 6.83
N ASN A 64 16.24 6.67 6.65
CA ASN A 64 15.85 5.28 6.34
C ASN A 64 15.25 5.06 4.93
N ALA A 65 15.34 6.04 4.03
CA ALA A 65 15.03 5.82 2.62
C ALA A 65 16.15 4.97 2.00
N LEU A 66 15.77 3.84 1.39
CA LEU A 66 16.68 3.00 0.60
C LEU A 66 16.45 3.34 -0.87
N GLU A 67 17.49 3.79 -1.57
CA GLU A 67 17.42 4.03 -3.00
C GLU A 67 18.28 3.01 -3.77
N PRO A 68 17.74 2.39 -4.84
CA PRO A 68 18.55 1.55 -5.71
C PRO A 68 19.58 2.41 -6.46
N VAL A 69 20.82 1.92 -6.57
CA VAL A 69 21.88 2.56 -7.37
C VAL A 69 21.52 2.54 -8.86
N ALA A 70 20.77 1.53 -9.31
CA ALA A 70 20.23 1.47 -10.66
C ALA A 70 18.95 2.32 -10.75
N SER A 71 19.02 3.41 -11.52
CA SER A 71 17.91 4.34 -11.79
C SER A 71 16.68 3.72 -12.48
N SER A 72 16.80 2.48 -12.97
CA SER A 72 15.71 1.72 -13.57
C SER A 72 14.74 1.11 -12.55
N ARG A 73 15.03 1.19 -11.25
CA ARG A 73 14.16 0.66 -10.19
C ARG A 73 13.56 1.81 -9.35
N PRO A 74 12.23 1.89 -9.19
CA PRO A 74 11.62 2.93 -8.35
C PRO A 74 12.00 2.77 -6.87
N SER A 75 12.30 3.87 -6.16
CA SER A 75 12.58 3.87 -4.71
C SER A 75 11.43 3.29 -3.88
N ALA A 76 10.19 3.46 -4.37
CA ALA A 76 8.97 2.90 -3.80
C ALA A 76 9.00 1.36 -3.64
N THR A 77 9.94 0.68 -4.30
CA THR A 77 10.19 -0.75 -4.12
C THR A 77 10.47 -1.09 -2.66
N PHE A 78 11.16 -0.22 -1.92
CA PHE A 78 11.60 -0.49 -0.54
C PHE A 78 10.71 0.13 0.54
N ASP A 79 9.67 0.88 0.16
CA ASP A 79 8.74 1.52 1.10
C ASP A 79 8.06 0.50 2.02
N SER A 80 7.90 -0.74 1.57
CA SER A 80 7.33 -1.82 2.37
C SER A 80 8.20 -2.22 3.56
N LEU A 81 9.52 -2.22 3.39
CA LEU A 81 10.47 -2.49 4.46
C LEU A 81 10.54 -1.32 5.45
N ALA A 82 10.51 -0.09 4.94
CA ALA A 82 10.44 1.11 5.76
C ALA A 82 9.14 1.14 6.58
N PHE A 83 8.00 0.83 5.95
CA PHE A 83 6.70 0.74 6.62
C PHE A 83 6.70 -0.33 7.71
N ALA A 84 7.21 -1.54 7.41
CA ALA A 84 7.31 -2.62 8.41
C ALA A 84 8.16 -2.21 9.62
N ARG A 85 9.30 -1.53 9.39
CA ARG A 85 10.15 -0.99 10.45
C ARG A 85 9.43 0.06 11.30
N THR A 86 8.65 0.94 10.67
CA THR A 86 7.84 1.95 11.38
C THR A 86 6.76 1.29 12.25
N VAL A 87 6.05 0.30 11.72
CA VAL A 87 4.95 -0.38 12.44
C VAL A 87 5.45 -1.24 13.61
N LEU A 88 6.56 -1.95 13.40
CA LEU A 88 7.09 -2.90 14.39
C LEU A 88 8.07 -2.26 15.37
N GLY A 89 8.63 -1.11 15.02
CA GLY A 89 9.70 -0.44 15.77
C GLY A 89 11.07 -1.00 15.42
N LYS A 90 12.09 -0.13 15.50
CA LYS A 90 13.49 -0.48 15.30
C LYS A 90 13.95 -1.49 16.36
N ASP A 91 14.79 -2.44 15.94
CA ASP A 91 15.44 -3.44 16.81
C ASP A 91 14.51 -4.35 17.62
N THR A 92 13.22 -4.43 17.26
CA THR A 92 12.28 -5.34 17.93
C THR A 92 12.46 -6.79 17.48
N PRO A 93 12.16 -7.77 18.36
CA PRO A 93 12.20 -9.18 17.98
C PRO A 93 11.25 -9.54 16.84
N GLU A 94 10.08 -8.90 16.78
CA GLU A 94 9.13 -9.07 15.67
C GLU A 94 9.71 -8.57 14.34
N LEU A 95 10.32 -7.38 14.33
CA LEU A 95 10.96 -6.85 13.12
C LEU A 95 12.07 -7.79 12.64
N ARG A 96 12.94 -8.24 13.57
CA ARG A 96 14.02 -9.18 13.26
C ARG A 96 13.49 -10.48 12.67
N ALA A 97 12.44 -11.06 13.25
CA ALA A 97 11.82 -12.29 12.74
C ALA A 97 11.26 -12.10 11.31
N VAL A 98 10.51 -11.01 11.09
CA VAL A 98 9.90 -10.70 9.79
C VAL A 98 10.97 -10.48 8.71
N THR A 99 12.00 -9.68 8.99
CA THR A 99 13.06 -9.39 8.00
C THR A 99 13.91 -10.61 7.70
N THR A 100 14.26 -11.42 8.71
CA THR A 100 15.01 -12.66 8.50
C THR A 100 14.23 -13.66 7.66
N TRP A 101 12.96 -13.89 8.01
CA TRP A 101 12.08 -14.77 7.23
C TRP A 101 11.95 -14.29 5.78
N ALA A 102 11.67 -13.01 5.55
CA ALA A 102 11.50 -12.46 4.21
C ALA A 102 12.79 -12.60 3.37
N ARG A 103 13.96 -12.41 3.98
CA ARG A 103 15.27 -12.63 3.32
C ARG A 103 15.49 -14.08 2.94
N ILE A 104 15.18 -15.03 3.83
CA ILE A 104 15.31 -16.47 3.55
C ILE A 104 14.36 -16.88 2.41
N MET A 105 13.11 -16.43 2.45
CA MET A 105 12.13 -16.72 1.39
C MET A 105 12.49 -16.06 0.06
N ALA A 106 13.12 -14.88 0.08
CA ALA A 106 13.60 -14.21 -1.11
C ALA A 106 14.77 -14.94 -1.78
N ALA A 107 15.54 -15.74 -1.04
CA ALA A 107 16.69 -16.45 -1.57
C ALA A 107 16.35 -17.68 -2.43
N ASP A 108 15.08 -18.12 -2.44
CA ASP A 108 14.54 -19.21 -3.28
C ASP A 108 15.41 -20.48 -3.25
N GLY A 109 15.82 -20.90 -2.05
CA GLY A 109 16.69 -22.08 -1.83
C GLY A 109 18.19 -21.77 -1.76
N HIS A 110 18.61 -20.54 -2.06
CA HIS A 110 20.01 -20.08 -1.95
C HIS A 110 20.31 -19.30 -0.65
N ALA A 111 19.51 -19.49 0.39
CA ALA A 111 19.75 -18.80 1.65
C ALA A 111 21.05 -19.30 2.29
N GLU A 112 21.87 -18.39 2.81
CA GLU A 112 23.09 -18.73 3.56
C GLU A 112 22.81 -19.53 4.85
N ALA A 113 21.58 -19.48 5.35
CA ALA A 113 21.12 -20.22 6.50
C ALA A 113 19.60 -20.46 6.46
N SER A 114 19.19 -21.63 6.93
CA SER A 114 17.80 -21.94 7.27
C SER A 114 17.34 -21.20 8.54
N ILE A 115 16.02 -21.16 8.77
CA ILE A 115 15.45 -20.58 10.01
C ILE A 115 15.99 -21.31 11.25
N ALA A 116 16.16 -22.64 11.16
CA ALA A 116 16.68 -23.46 12.24
C ALA A 116 18.12 -23.08 12.61
N GLU A 117 19.00 -22.99 11.61
CA GLU A 117 20.40 -22.57 11.80
C GLU A 117 20.50 -21.14 12.34
N TRP A 118 19.69 -20.22 11.79
CA TRP A 118 19.62 -18.87 12.30
C TRP A 118 19.15 -18.85 13.77
N CYS A 119 18.12 -19.63 14.11
CA CYS A 119 17.64 -19.73 15.49
C CYS A 119 18.71 -20.26 16.44
N ALA A 120 19.48 -21.27 16.02
CA ALA A 120 20.61 -21.80 16.80
C ALA A 120 21.69 -20.73 17.04
N LEU A 121 22.08 -19.98 16.00
CA LEU A 121 23.09 -18.92 16.10
C LEU A 121 22.67 -17.77 17.02
N PHE A 122 21.39 -17.40 17.02
CA PHE A 122 20.88 -16.27 17.78
C PHE A 122 20.19 -16.67 19.11
N GLY A 123 20.27 -17.95 19.49
CA GLY A 123 19.73 -18.46 20.75
C GLY A 123 18.20 -18.43 20.85
N TRP A 124 17.50 -18.51 19.72
CA TRP A 124 16.03 -18.55 19.69
C TRP A 124 15.54 -19.98 19.50
N LYS A 125 14.40 -20.31 20.11
CA LYS A 125 13.65 -21.51 19.73
C LYS A 125 12.88 -21.21 18.44
N GLU A 126 12.82 -22.15 17.51
CA GLU A 126 12.05 -21.98 16.26
C GLU A 126 10.59 -21.61 16.53
N ARG A 127 9.96 -22.24 17.53
CA ARG A 127 8.59 -21.88 17.96
C ARG A 127 8.47 -20.39 18.33
N THR A 128 9.47 -19.84 19.02
CA THR A 128 9.51 -18.42 19.38
C THR A 128 9.68 -17.54 18.14
N PHE A 129 10.50 -17.98 17.19
CA PHE A 129 10.66 -17.30 15.90
C PHE A 129 9.32 -17.21 15.16
N TYR A 130 8.65 -18.35 14.92
CA TYR A 130 7.38 -18.37 14.19
C TYR A 130 6.26 -17.60 14.91
N HIS A 131 6.24 -17.62 16.24
CA HIS A 131 5.29 -16.81 17.01
C HIS A 131 5.52 -15.30 16.79
N ARG A 132 6.78 -14.86 16.84
CA ARG A 132 7.15 -13.45 16.60
C ARG A 132 6.89 -13.04 15.15
N LEU A 133 7.19 -13.92 14.19
CA LEU A 133 6.89 -13.73 12.77
C LEU A 133 5.38 -13.51 12.58
N ARG A 134 4.55 -14.44 13.08
CA ARG A 134 3.09 -14.36 12.98
C ARG A 134 2.56 -13.06 13.57
N ARG A 135 2.98 -12.71 14.79
CA ARG A 135 2.56 -11.48 15.47
C ARG A 135 3.00 -10.22 14.70
N GLY A 136 4.20 -10.23 14.14
CA GLY A 136 4.73 -9.14 13.31
C GLY A 136 3.89 -8.95 12.04
N LEU A 137 3.65 -10.02 11.30
CA LEU A 137 2.83 -9.98 10.08
C LEU A 137 1.40 -9.50 10.37
N ASP A 138 0.76 -9.97 11.45
CA ASP A 138 -0.58 -9.55 11.82
C ASP A 138 -0.67 -8.05 12.16
N ARG A 139 0.37 -7.51 12.81
CA ARG A 139 0.46 -6.06 13.07
C ARG A 139 0.61 -5.25 11.78
N ILE A 140 1.43 -5.73 10.84
CA ILE A 140 1.64 -5.06 9.55
C ILE A 140 0.35 -5.09 8.72
N VAL A 141 -0.33 -6.24 8.63
CA VAL A 141 -1.64 -6.37 7.96
C VAL A 141 -2.62 -5.35 8.52
N LYS A 142 -2.78 -5.31 9.85
CA LYS A 142 -3.70 -4.37 10.51
C LYS A 142 -3.33 -2.91 10.19
N ALA A 143 -2.05 -2.56 10.31
CA ALA A 143 -1.59 -1.20 10.06
C ALA A 143 -1.78 -0.78 8.59
N LYS A 144 -1.52 -1.68 7.64
CA LYS A 144 -1.66 -1.39 6.21
C LYS A 144 -3.13 -1.27 5.80
N ASN A 145 -3.99 -2.16 6.27
CA ASN A 145 -5.43 -2.05 6.02
C ASN A 145 -6.04 -0.78 6.64
N HIS A 146 -5.55 -0.35 7.80
CA HIS A 146 -5.94 0.92 8.39
C HIS A 146 -5.44 2.12 7.56
N ALA A 147 -4.16 2.12 7.16
CA ALA A 147 -3.57 3.20 6.36
C ALA A 147 -4.23 3.34 4.97
N ASP A 148 -4.64 2.22 4.37
CA ASP A 148 -5.31 2.20 3.07
C ASP A 148 -6.84 2.43 3.17
N GLY A 149 -7.38 2.62 4.38
CA GLY A 149 -8.82 2.80 4.60
C GLY A 149 -9.65 1.58 4.18
N ARG A 150 -9.07 0.37 4.22
CA ARG A 150 -9.70 -0.90 3.81
C ARG A 150 -10.49 -1.57 4.92
N LEU A 151 -10.30 -1.13 6.17
CA LEU A 151 -11.16 -1.53 7.27
C LEU A 151 -12.40 -0.66 7.24
N SER A 152 -13.54 -1.24 6.82
CA SER A 152 -14.83 -0.59 6.96
C SER A 152 -15.10 -0.35 8.44
N ASN A 153 -15.47 0.88 8.82
CA ASN A 153 -16.17 1.13 10.07
C ASN A 153 -17.55 0.48 9.96
N ALA A 154 -17.63 -0.84 10.12
CA ALA A 154 -18.87 -1.52 10.42
C ALA A 154 -19.08 -1.35 11.93
N ALA A 155 -19.81 -0.28 12.28
CA ALA A 155 -20.48 -0.14 13.56
C ALA A 155 -21.64 -1.15 13.66
#